data_AF-A0A6C0HQP1-F1
#
_entry.id   AF-A0A6C0HQP1-F1
#
_cell.length_a   1.000
_cell.length_b   1.000
_cell.length_c   1.000
_cell.angle_alpha   90.00
_cell.angle_beta   90.00
_cell.angle_gamma   90.00
#
_symmetry.space_group_name_H-M   'P 1'
#
loop_
_entity.id
_entity.type
_entity.pdbx_description
1 polymer ?
#
loop_
_entity_poly.entity_id
_entity_poly.type
_entity_poly.pdbx_seq_one_letter_code
_entity_poly.pdbx_strand_id
1 'polypeptide(L)'
;MKRTSPLLTGTTVYRGCRILLPETIKNSYYPKCVTCKHFIQDSLYSTRFSKCKKFGKANLVSGEIAYDFADSCREMESKCGQYGRHYTFDEFHKAKKDIRKIKLILPIFGIGLSPIILSLFANVWKF
;
A
#
# COMPACT_ATOMS: atom_id res chain seq x y z
N MET A 1 -45.03 -14.72 -30.60
CA MET A 1 -45.38 -15.99 -29.89
C MET A 1 -45.37 -15.71 -28.40
N LYS A 2 -46.51 -15.92 -27.74
CA LYS A 2 -46.70 -15.76 -26.30
C LYS A 2 -46.15 -16.99 -25.58
N ARG A 3 -45.24 -16.83 -24.61
CA ARG A 3 -45.07 -17.80 -23.52
C ARG A 3 -44.87 -17.07 -22.20
N THR A 4 -45.95 -17.12 -21.44
CA THR A 4 -46.16 -16.77 -20.05
C THR A 4 -45.20 -17.56 -19.16
N SER A 5 -44.47 -16.87 -18.28
CA SER A 5 -43.71 -17.50 -17.19
C SER A 5 -44.62 -17.63 -15.96
N PRO A 6 -44.60 -18.76 -15.23
CA PRO A 6 -45.45 -18.94 -14.06
C PRO A 6 -44.89 -18.15 -12.87
N LEU A 7 -45.79 -17.50 -12.12
CA LEU A 7 -45.55 -17.11 -10.74
C LEU A 7 -45.26 -18.36 -9.92
N LEU A 8 -44.07 -18.44 -9.32
CA LEU A 8 -43.81 -19.29 -8.17
C LEU A 8 -43.67 -18.39 -6.94
N THR A 9 -44.77 -18.34 -6.21
CA THR A 9 -44.82 -18.07 -4.78
C THR A 9 -43.90 -19.04 -4.05
N GLY A 10 -43.02 -18.56 -3.18
CA GLY A 10 -42.16 -19.46 -2.40
C GLY A 10 -41.01 -18.77 -1.68
N THR A 11 -41.30 -18.39 -0.44
CA THR A 11 -40.40 -18.05 0.67
C THR A 11 -38.96 -18.61 0.63
N THR A 12 -38.00 -17.69 0.81
CA THR A 12 -36.74 -17.81 1.58
C THR A 12 -35.99 -19.16 1.57
N VAL A 13 -34.78 -19.21 0.98
CA VAL A 13 -33.52 -19.59 1.66
C VAL A 13 -32.34 -19.10 0.80
N TYR A 14 -31.49 -18.20 1.31
CA TYR A 14 -30.17 -17.95 0.71
C TYR A 14 -29.33 -19.23 0.82
N ARG A 15 -29.26 -20.04 -0.23
CA ARG A 15 -28.33 -21.17 -0.30
C ARG A 15 -27.28 -20.94 -1.37
N GLY A 16 -26.07 -20.67 -0.89
CA GLY A 16 -24.86 -21.05 -1.59
C GLY A 16 -24.40 -20.07 -2.67
N CYS A 17 -24.04 -18.85 -2.28
CA CYS A 17 -22.96 -18.18 -3.00
C CYS A 17 -21.68 -18.97 -2.72
N ARG A 18 -21.35 -19.94 -3.59
CA ARG A 18 -19.99 -20.46 -3.67
C ARG A 18 -19.12 -19.28 -4.08
N ILE A 19 -18.51 -18.63 -3.10
CA ILE A 19 -17.32 -17.83 -3.36
C ILE A 19 -16.30 -18.86 -3.87
N LEU A 20 -16.19 -18.99 -5.19
CA LEU A 20 -15.01 -19.55 -5.82
C LEU A 20 -13.90 -18.57 -5.45
N LEU A 21 -13.30 -18.76 -4.27
CA LEU A 21 -12.04 -18.12 -3.94
C LEU A 21 -11.12 -18.51 -5.10
N PRO A 22 -10.65 -17.54 -5.91
CA PRO A 22 -9.77 -17.84 -7.02
C PRO A 22 -8.64 -18.67 -6.43
N GLU A 23 -8.34 -19.80 -7.09
CA GLU A 23 -7.18 -20.63 -6.75
C GLU A 23 -6.03 -19.68 -6.38
N THR A 24 -5.60 -19.77 -5.12
CA THR A 24 -4.71 -18.80 -4.49
C THR A 24 -3.64 -18.33 -5.47
N ILE A 25 -3.59 -17.01 -5.74
CA ILE A 25 -2.67 -16.42 -6.72
C ILE A 25 -1.26 -16.98 -6.48
N LYS A 26 -0.78 -17.77 -7.44
CA LYS A 26 0.43 -18.60 -7.29
C LYS A 26 1.72 -17.80 -7.12
N ASN A 27 1.68 -16.46 -7.16
CA ASN A 27 2.85 -15.58 -7.07
C ASN A 27 2.82 -14.65 -5.85
N SER A 28 1.99 -14.93 -4.84
CA SER A 28 1.85 -14.10 -3.65
C SER A 28 3.13 -14.05 -2.78
N TYR A 29 3.99 -15.07 -2.87
CA TYR A 29 5.23 -15.17 -2.08
C TYR A 29 6.38 -14.33 -2.61
N TYR A 30 6.30 -13.80 -3.84
CA TYR A 30 7.36 -12.95 -4.39
C TYR A 30 7.28 -11.52 -3.85
N PRO A 31 8.43 -10.90 -3.48
CA PRO A 31 8.42 -9.54 -2.99
C PRO A 31 8.08 -8.56 -4.12
N LYS A 32 7.12 -7.67 -3.86
CA LYS A 32 6.65 -6.66 -4.82
C LYS A 32 7.65 -5.51 -4.96
N CYS A 33 7.83 -4.99 -6.16
CA CYS A 33 8.72 -3.85 -6.40
C CYS A 33 8.31 -2.61 -5.57
N VAL A 34 7.01 -2.35 -5.40
CA VAL A 34 6.49 -1.19 -4.65
C VAL A 34 6.94 -1.12 -3.18
N THR A 35 7.34 -2.25 -2.58
CA THR A 35 7.84 -2.29 -1.20
C THR A 35 9.37 -2.30 -1.10
N CYS A 36 10.06 -2.21 -2.24
CA CYS A 36 11.51 -2.17 -2.31
C CYS A 36 12.03 -0.73 -2.11
N LYS A 37 13.12 -0.57 -1.35
CA LYS A 37 13.80 0.73 -1.16
C LYS A 37 14.31 1.38 -2.45
N HIS A 38 14.50 0.57 -3.49
CA HIS A 38 14.98 1.02 -4.79
C HIS A 38 13.85 1.46 -5.74
N PHE A 39 12.60 1.33 -5.33
CA PHE A 39 11.45 1.67 -6.16
C PHE A 39 11.23 3.18 -6.21
N ILE A 40 11.16 3.71 -7.42
CA ILE A 40 10.81 5.10 -7.69
C ILE A 40 9.41 5.10 -8.28
N GLN A 41 8.43 5.53 -7.49
CA GLN A 41 7.06 5.67 -7.96
C GLN A 41 6.95 6.84 -8.94
N ASP A 42 6.39 6.59 -10.12
CA ASP A 42 6.04 7.66 -11.04
C ASP A 42 4.72 8.31 -10.59
N SER A 43 4.68 9.64 -10.57
CA SER A 43 3.68 10.42 -9.83
C SER A 43 2.31 10.46 -10.48
N LEU A 44 2.22 10.08 -11.76
CA LEU A 44 1.02 10.35 -12.54
C LEU A 44 -0.07 9.29 -12.32
N TYR A 45 0.00 8.05 -12.80
CA TYR A 45 -1.19 7.19 -12.72
C TYR A 45 -0.96 5.67 -12.69
N SER A 46 0.30 5.19 -12.66
CA SER A 46 0.55 3.75 -12.88
C SER A 46 1.86 3.27 -12.28
N THR A 47 1.83 2.09 -11.65
CA THR A 47 3.06 1.39 -11.22
C THR A 47 3.88 0.88 -12.40
N ARG A 48 3.30 0.76 -13.61
CA ARG A 48 3.99 0.24 -14.81
C ARG A 48 5.12 1.14 -15.31
N PHE A 49 5.02 2.45 -15.05
CA PHE A 49 6.07 3.41 -15.42
C PHE A 49 7.03 3.71 -14.28
N SER A 50 6.87 3.00 -13.15
CA SER A 50 7.78 3.17 -12.01
C SER A 50 9.16 2.62 -12.35
N LYS A 51 10.18 3.27 -11.80
CA LYS A 51 11.58 3.02 -12.13
C LYS A 51 12.32 2.36 -10.97
N CYS A 52 13.45 1.74 -11.27
CA CYS A 52 14.35 1.16 -10.28
C CYS A 52 15.59 2.05 -10.12
N LYS A 53 15.81 2.61 -8.93
CA LYS A 53 16.97 3.45 -8.62
C LYS A 53 18.31 2.73 -8.77
N LYS A 54 18.31 1.39 -8.66
CA LYS A 54 19.53 0.58 -8.69
C LYS A 54 20.08 0.37 -10.10
N PHE A 55 19.21 0.41 -11.11
CA PHE A 55 19.59 0.09 -12.49
C PHE A 55 19.25 1.25 -13.41
N GLY A 56 20.14 1.52 -14.35
CA GLY A 56 20.01 2.61 -15.29
C GLY A 56 21.33 2.94 -15.94
N LYS A 57 21.36 4.06 -16.64
CA LYS A 57 22.53 4.62 -17.29
C LYS A 57 22.68 6.07 -16.85
N ALA A 58 23.91 6.45 -16.52
CA ALA A 58 24.26 7.84 -16.28
C ALA A 58 25.04 8.35 -17.50
N ASN A 59 24.66 9.52 -18.00
CA ASN A 59 25.46 10.25 -18.96
C ASN A 59 26.50 11.08 -18.19
N LEU A 60 27.78 10.78 -18.37
CA LEU A 60 28.86 11.44 -17.65
C LEU A 60 29.09 12.89 -18.10
N VAL A 61 28.64 13.26 -19.30
CA VAL A 61 28.81 14.60 -19.86
C VAL A 61 27.67 15.52 -19.43
N SER A 62 26.41 15.08 -19.57
CA SER A 62 25.24 15.89 -19.16
C SER A 62 24.89 15.76 -17.67
N GLY A 63 25.41 14.74 -16.99
CA GLY A 63 25.04 14.41 -15.60
C GLY A 63 23.65 13.77 -15.46
N GLU A 64 22.95 13.53 -16.57
CA GLU A 64 21.60 12.98 -16.56
C GLU A 64 21.61 11.47 -16.22
N ILE A 65 20.69 11.05 -15.35
CA ILE A 65 20.52 9.66 -14.96
C ILE A 65 19.19 9.13 -15.50
N ALA A 66 19.27 8.18 -16.41
CA ALA A 66 18.13 7.44 -16.94
C ALA A 66 17.98 6.11 -16.19
N TYR A 67 16.99 6.03 -15.31
CA TYR A 67 16.67 4.80 -14.59
C TYR A 67 15.86 3.82 -15.44
N ASP A 68 16.11 2.54 -15.25
CA ASP A 68 15.37 1.47 -15.90
C ASP A 68 13.99 1.26 -15.24
N PHE A 69 13.03 0.74 -16.00
CA PHE A 69 11.72 0.37 -15.47
C PHE A 69 11.82 -0.78 -14.47
N ALA A 70 11.07 -0.69 -13.37
CA ALA A 70 11.09 -1.68 -12.30
C ALA A 70 10.61 -3.06 -12.77
N ASP A 71 9.60 -3.10 -13.63
CA ASP A 71 9.04 -4.34 -14.19
C ASP A 71 10.06 -5.03 -15.10
N SER A 72 10.70 -4.28 -16.00
CA SER A 72 11.77 -4.77 -16.87
C SER A 72 12.96 -5.32 -16.06
N CYS A 73 13.33 -4.67 -14.95
CA CYS A 73 14.36 -5.19 -14.05
C CYS A 73 13.99 -6.53 -13.41
N ARG A 74 12.69 -6.84 -13.28
CA ARG A 74 12.18 -8.08 -12.67
C ARG A 74 12.09 -9.22 -13.67
N GLU A 75 11.87 -8.91 -14.94
CA GLU A 75 11.87 -9.89 -16.03
C GLU A 75 13.29 -10.32 -16.40
N MET A 76 14.27 -9.42 -16.24
CA MET A 76 15.68 -9.73 -16.43
C MET A 76 16.29 -10.36 -15.16
N GLU A 77 16.55 -11.67 -15.22
CA GLU A 77 17.76 -12.28 -14.61
C GLU A 77 18.97 -11.41 -15.04
N SER A 78 20.13 -11.35 -14.40
CA SER A 78 21.14 -10.26 -14.58
C SER A 78 20.79 -8.95 -13.86
N LYS A 79 19.50 -8.57 -13.74
CA LYS A 79 19.06 -7.46 -12.88
C LYS A 79 18.42 -7.98 -11.60
N CYS A 80 17.17 -7.60 -11.30
CA CYS A 80 16.48 -8.11 -10.12
C CYS A 80 16.04 -9.57 -10.29
N GLY A 81 15.67 -10.00 -11.51
CA GLY A 81 15.09 -11.31 -11.76
C GLY A 81 13.76 -11.52 -11.04
N GLN A 82 13.09 -12.65 -11.31
CA GLN A 82 11.76 -12.92 -10.74
C GLN A 82 11.78 -12.98 -9.20
N TYR A 83 12.85 -13.56 -8.65
CA TYR A 83 13.07 -13.68 -7.21
C TYR A 83 13.46 -12.37 -6.53
N GLY A 84 13.89 -11.34 -7.28
CA GLY A 84 14.29 -10.08 -6.69
C GLY A 84 15.61 -10.15 -5.96
N ARG A 85 16.66 -10.60 -6.63
CA ARG A 85 18.02 -10.75 -6.10
C ARG A 85 18.57 -9.51 -5.39
N HIS A 86 18.08 -8.33 -5.75
CA HIS A 86 18.47 -7.05 -5.16
C HIS A 86 17.36 -6.36 -4.39
N TYR A 87 16.31 -7.10 -4.03
CA TYR A 87 15.23 -6.60 -3.22
C TYR A 87 15.73 -6.27 -1.80
N THR A 88 15.37 -5.10 -1.33
CA THR A 88 15.61 -4.68 0.06
C THR A 88 14.40 -3.90 0.53
N PHE A 89 13.85 -4.31 1.66
CA PHE A 89 12.65 -3.69 2.23
C PHE A 89 12.95 -2.26 2.67
N ASP A 90 12.03 -1.33 2.40
CA ASP A 90 12.14 0.04 2.88
C ASP A 90 11.57 0.16 4.30
N GLU A 91 12.45 0.25 5.30
CA GLU A 91 12.06 0.45 6.71
C GLU A 91 11.35 1.80 6.94
N PHE A 92 11.68 2.83 6.14
CA PHE A 92 11.08 4.16 6.26
C PHE A 92 9.61 4.19 5.77
N HIS A 93 9.24 3.28 4.87
CA HIS A 93 7.85 3.06 4.48
C HIS A 93 6.99 2.52 5.63
N LYS A 94 7.59 1.78 6.57
CA LYS A 94 6.91 1.27 7.77
C LYS A 94 6.55 2.43 8.71
N ALA A 95 7.52 3.28 9.03
CA ALA A 95 7.34 4.43 9.92
C ALA A 95 6.27 5.42 9.42
N LYS A 96 6.25 5.75 8.12
CA LYS A 96 5.22 6.65 7.55
C LYS A 96 3.81 6.05 7.52
N LYS A 97 3.68 4.72 7.47
CA LYS A 97 2.38 4.02 7.54
C LYS A 97 1.87 3.96 8.98
N ASP A 98 2.76 3.77 9.94
CA ASP A 98 2.44 3.71 11.36
C ASP A 98 2.08 5.10 11.92
N ILE A 99 2.79 6.16 11.52
CA ILE A 99 2.45 7.56 11.89
C ILE A 99 1.07 7.97 11.35
N ARG A 100 0.69 7.53 10.14
CA ARG A 100 -0.64 7.81 9.57
C ARG A 100 -1.77 7.09 10.32
N LYS A 101 -1.55 5.89 10.83
CA LYS A 101 -2.51 5.19 11.69
C LYS A 101 -2.71 5.92 13.02
N ILE A 102 -1.64 6.45 13.61
CA ILE A 102 -1.70 7.25 14.85
C ILE A 102 -2.48 8.56 14.62
N LYS A 103 -2.26 9.22 13.48
CA LYS A 103 -2.94 10.48 13.12
C LYS A 103 -4.46 10.34 12.94
N LEU A 104 -4.93 9.13 12.61
CA LEU A 104 -6.36 8.82 12.45
C LEU A 104 -7.08 8.57 13.79
N ILE A 105 -6.35 8.23 14.86
CA ILE A 105 -6.90 7.96 16.20
C ILE A 105 -6.96 9.24 17.06
N LEU A 106 -6.12 10.23 16.74
CA LEU A 106 -6.01 11.49 17.48
C LEU A 106 -7.25 12.41 17.50
N PRO A 107 -8.27 12.35 16.61
CA PRO A 107 -9.47 13.17 16.79
C PRO A 107 -10.52 12.54 17.72
N ILE A 108 -10.36 11.27 18.14
CA ILE A 108 -11.37 10.58 18.97
C ILE A 108 -11.15 10.87 20.46
N PHE A 109 -9.89 11.05 20.89
CA PHE A 109 -9.56 11.55 22.23
C PHE A 109 -9.33 13.06 22.21
N GLY A 110 -10.28 13.80 21.63
CA GLY A 110 -10.48 15.22 21.94
C GLY A 110 -10.88 15.36 23.41
N ILE A 111 -9.97 15.06 24.33
CA ILE A 111 -10.07 15.49 25.71
C ILE A 111 -9.87 17.00 25.64
N GLY A 112 -10.98 17.70 25.47
CA GLY A 112 -11.09 19.09 25.86
C GLY A 112 -10.76 19.16 27.34
N LEU A 113 -9.48 19.32 27.66
CA LEU A 113 -9.08 19.82 28.96
C LEU A 113 -9.65 21.23 29.03
N SER A 114 -10.86 21.31 29.57
CA SER A 114 -11.46 22.55 30.02
C SER A 114 -10.38 23.34 30.77
N PRO A 115 -10.25 24.66 30.54
CA PRO A 115 -9.26 25.51 31.22
C PRO A 115 -9.36 25.44 32.76
N ILE A 116 -10.44 24.85 33.29
CA ILE A 116 -10.66 24.57 34.72
C ILE A 116 -9.68 23.50 35.26
N ILE A 117 -9.22 22.53 34.44
CA ILE A 117 -8.29 21.49 34.92
C ILE A 117 -6.86 22.07 35.05
N LEU A 118 -6.48 23.00 34.18
CA LEU A 118 -5.18 23.69 34.25
C LEU A 118 -5.05 24.60 35.50
N SER A 119 -6.15 25.21 35.97
CA SER A 119 -6.12 26.06 37.17
C SER A 119 -6.03 25.25 38.48
N LEU A 120 -6.43 23.97 38.47
CA LEU A 120 -6.27 23.10 39.64
C LEU A 120 -4.82 22.63 39.82
N PHE A 121 -4.09 22.34 38.74
CA PHE A 121 -2.68 21.93 38.83
C PHE A 121 -1.73 23.10 39.19
N ALA A 122 -2.07 24.34 38.82
CA ALA A 122 -1.24 25.50 39.15
C ALA A 122 -1.21 25.84 40.66
N ASN A 123 -2.24 25.43 41.42
CA ASN A 123 -2.32 25.73 42.86
C ASN A 123 -1.71 24.64 43.77
N VAL A 124 -1.41 23.46 43.23
CA VAL A 124 -0.78 22.37 44.00
C VAL A 124 0.75 22.51 44.06
N TRP A 125 1.36 23.27 43.16
CA TRP A 125 2.82 23.47 43.08
C TRP A 125 3.29 24.81 43.68
N LYS A 126 2.60 25.25 44.74
CA LYS A 126 2.93 26.48 45.49
C LYS A 126 3.19 26.23 46.99
N PHE A 127 3.47 24.99 47.37
CA PHE A 127 3.95 24.61 48.70
C PHE A 127 5.35 24.03 48.62
#